data_AF-A0A0K8SE86-F1
#
_entry.id   AF-A0A0K8SE86-F1
#
_cell.length_a   1.000
_cell.length_b   1.000
_cell.length_c   1.000
_cell.angle_alpha   90.00
_cell.angle_beta   90.00
_cell.angle_gamma   90.00
#
_symmetry.space_group_name_H-M   'P 1'
#
loop_
_entity.id
_entity.type
_entity.pdbx_description
1 polymer ?
#
loop_
_entity_poly.entity_id
_entity_poly.type
_entity_poly.pdbx_seq_one_letter_code
_entity_poly.pdbx_strand_id
1 'polypeptide(L)'
;PLPQQTEDPANLVGRLARIMDQLRPVPVAVHGSRRTFVHKDLTTASHVFVRHDAVRRPLQPPYDGPYPVIERGEKIFRLNINGKEKAISIDRLKPAFTLGENPELASGTRISPPPIPTACRKRVVFAGGGLM
;
A
#
# COMPACT_ATOMS: atom_id res chain seq x y z
N PRO A 1 -33.27 40.39 -23.52
CA PRO A 1 -32.28 40.60 -22.43
C PRO A 1 -32.71 39.81 -21.18
N LEU A 2 -31.90 38.84 -20.73
CA LEU A 2 -32.18 38.10 -19.51
C LEU A 2 -32.07 39.07 -18.31
N PRO A 3 -33.05 39.08 -17.37
CA PRO A 3 -32.97 39.97 -16.22
C PRO A 3 -31.77 39.60 -15.35
N GLN A 4 -30.88 40.56 -15.10
CA GLN A 4 -29.78 40.41 -14.15
C GLN A 4 -30.36 40.45 -12.73
N GLN A 5 -30.53 39.28 -12.12
CA GLN A 5 -30.93 39.16 -10.71
C GLN A 5 -29.78 39.69 -9.83
N THR A 6 -29.93 40.93 -9.36
CA THR A 6 -29.04 41.55 -8.37
C THR A 6 -29.56 41.19 -6.98
N GLU A 7 -29.30 39.95 -6.57
CA GLU A 7 -29.59 39.50 -5.20
C GLU A 7 -28.61 40.20 -4.23
N ASP A 8 -29.12 40.70 -3.09
CA ASP A 8 -28.29 41.28 -2.03
C ASP A 8 -27.20 40.27 -1.60
N PRO A 9 -25.92 40.65 -1.55
CA PRO A 9 -24.83 39.75 -1.17
C PRO A 9 -25.05 39.04 0.17
N ALA A 10 -25.70 39.71 1.13
CA ALA A 10 -26.02 39.09 2.43
C ALA A 10 -27.00 37.92 2.30
N ASN A 11 -27.95 38.04 1.38
CA ASN A 11 -28.96 37.01 1.12
C ASN A 11 -28.37 35.82 0.35
N LEU A 12 -27.44 36.10 -0.58
CA LEU A 12 -26.70 35.07 -1.30
C LEU A 12 -25.83 34.22 -0.36
N VAL A 13 -25.10 34.86 0.56
CA VAL A 13 -24.28 34.16 1.57
C VAL A 13 -25.17 33.32 2.49
N GLY A 14 -26.29 33.87 2.97
CA GLY A 14 -27.24 33.14 3.80
C GLY A 14 -27.84 31.92 3.09
N ARG A 15 -28.14 32.02 1.80
CA ARG A 15 -28.62 30.90 0.98
C ARG A 15 -27.56 29.81 0.82
N LEU A 16 -26.32 30.18 0.52
CA LEU A 16 -25.23 29.22 0.35
C LEU A 16 -24.90 28.49 1.67
N ALA A 17 -24.87 29.22 2.79
CA ALA A 17 -24.65 28.64 4.11
C ALA A 17 -25.71 27.59 4.45
N ARG A 18 -27.00 27.88 4.17
CA ARG A 18 -28.10 26.92 4.36
C ARG A 18 -27.97 25.69 3.46
N ILE A 19 -27.58 25.87 2.20
CA ILE A 19 -27.39 24.74 1.28
C ILE A 19 -26.25 23.84 1.77
N MET A 20 -25.13 24.42 2.20
CA MET A 20 -23.97 23.68 2.70
C MET A 20 -24.28 22.97 4.02
N ASP A 21 -25.07 23.59 4.90
CA ASP A 21 -25.53 22.98 6.16
C ASP A 21 -26.44 21.76 5.93
N GLN A 22 -27.22 21.78 4.85
CA GLN A 22 -28.07 20.66 4.46
C GLN A 22 -27.31 19.49 3.82
N LEU A 23 -26.07 19.69 3.37
CA LEU A 23 -25.22 18.63 2.83
C LEU A 23 -24.60 17.81 3.96
N ARG A 24 -25.33 16.80 4.44
CA ARG A 24 -24.78 15.82 5.39
C ARG A 24 -23.82 14.86 4.66
N PRO A 25 -22.62 14.60 5.20
CA PRO A 25 -21.75 13.57 4.66
C PRO A 25 -22.46 12.21 4.70
N VAL A 26 -22.47 11.51 3.57
CA VAL A 26 -22.97 10.13 3.53
C VAL A 26 -21.99 9.25 4.31
N PRO A 27 -22.46 8.39 5.24
CA PRO A 27 -21.56 7.48 5.95
C PRO A 27 -20.85 6.59 4.93
N VAL A 28 -19.53 6.77 4.83
CA VAL A 28 -18.69 5.98 3.94
C VAL A 28 -18.54 4.60 4.55
N ALA A 29 -18.71 3.55 3.75
CA ALA A 29 -18.40 2.20 4.18
C ALA A 29 -16.91 2.12 4.58
N VAL A 30 -16.64 1.82 5.84
CA VAL A 30 -15.27 1.70 6.36
C VAL A 30 -14.65 0.41 5.82
N HIS A 31 -13.86 0.49 4.75
CA HIS A 31 -13.18 -0.66 4.15
C HIS A 31 -11.93 -1.11 4.95
N GLY A 32 -11.87 -0.77 6.24
CA GLY A 32 -10.62 -0.48 6.95
C GLY A 32 -10.15 -1.46 8.02
N SER A 33 -10.71 -2.68 8.13
CA SER A 33 -10.20 -3.68 9.10
C SER A 33 -9.18 -4.64 8.49
N ARG A 34 -8.41 -4.22 7.49
CA ARG A 34 -7.40 -5.11 6.89
C ARG A 34 -6.29 -5.35 7.91
N ARG A 35 -6.14 -6.62 8.31
CA ARG A 35 -5.02 -7.06 9.15
C ARG A 35 -3.71 -6.70 8.44
N THR A 36 -2.81 -6.05 9.16
CA THR A 36 -1.46 -5.72 8.66
C THR A 36 -0.74 -7.02 8.30
N PHE A 37 -0.31 -7.11 7.04
CA PHE A 37 0.43 -8.28 6.58
C PHE A 37 1.86 -8.23 7.14
N VAL A 38 2.23 -9.24 7.91
CA VAL A 38 3.58 -9.42 8.46
C VAL A 38 4.16 -10.72 7.91
N HIS A 39 5.38 -10.66 7.39
CA HIS A 39 6.09 -11.85 6.93
C HIS A 39 6.44 -12.76 8.10
N LYS A 40 5.99 -14.02 8.04
CA LYS A 40 6.25 -15.04 9.08
C LYS A 40 7.75 -15.27 9.28
N ASP A 41 8.50 -15.25 8.19
CA ASP A 41 9.94 -15.55 8.19
C ASP A 41 10.79 -14.45 8.84
N LEU A 42 10.24 -13.27 9.14
CA LEU A 42 10.96 -12.25 9.92
C LEU A 42 11.28 -12.73 11.35
N THR A 43 10.50 -13.69 11.86
CA THR A 43 10.74 -14.28 13.17
C THR A 43 11.93 -15.23 13.19
N THR A 44 12.36 -15.77 12.04
CA THR A 44 13.46 -16.73 11.92
C THR A 44 14.67 -16.17 11.14
N ALA A 45 14.47 -15.20 10.25
CA ALA A 45 15.50 -14.62 9.39
C ALA A 45 16.73 -14.11 10.16
N SER A 46 17.94 -14.48 9.71
CA SER A 46 19.21 -13.97 10.27
C SER A 46 19.51 -12.55 9.78
N HIS A 47 19.20 -12.29 8.51
CA HIS A 47 19.41 -11.02 7.84
C HIS A 47 18.09 -10.48 7.29
N VAL A 48 17.98 -9.15 7.23
CA VAL A 48 16.79 -8.47 6.69
C VAL A 48 17.20 -7.30 5.81
N PHE A 49 16.41 -7.06 4.76
CA PHE A 49 16.47 -5.87 3.94
C PHE A 49 15.61 -4.76 4.56
N VAL A 50 16.11 -3.52 4.49
CA VAL A 50 15.46 -2.35 5.10
C VAL A 50 14.96 -1.40 4.03
N ARG A 51 13.67 -1.04 4.08
CA ARG A 51 13.09 -0.05 3.18
C ARG A 51 13.44 1.39 3.59
N HIS A 52 13.81 2.19 2.60
CA HIS A 52 14.03 3.63 2.73
C HIS A 52 12.82 4.41 2.21
N ASP A 53 12.01 4.95 3.12
CA ASP A 53 10.77 5.68 2.80
C ASP A 53 10.99 7.19 2.49
N ALA A 54 12.23 7.60 2.23
CA ALA A 54 12.55 8.99 1.85
C ALA A 54 12.41 9.22 0.34
N VAL A 55 12.40 10.48 -0.08
CA VAL A 55 12.48 10.84 -1.51
C VAL A 55 13.76 10.25 -2.10
N ARG A 56 13.59 9.34 -3.06
CA ARG A 56 14.68 8.58 -3.69
C ARG A 56 15.15 9.28 -4.95
N ARG A 57 16.44 9.10 -5.27
CA ARG A 57 16.97 9.47 -6.57
C ARG A 57 16.44 8.49 -7.64
N PRO A 58 16.35 8.92 -8.91
CA PRO A 58 16.08 8.00 -10.01
C PRO A 58 17.04 6.80 -9.96
N LEU A 59 16.51 5.59 -10.17
CA LEU A 59 17.25 4.31 -10.20
C LEU A 59 17.89 3.84 -8.88
N GLN A 60 17.70 4.53 -7.76
CA GLN A 60 18.14 4.02 -6.45
C GLN A 60 17.24 2.84 -6.03
N PRO A 61 17.74 1.72 -5.46
CA PRO A 61 16.88 0.65 -4.96
C PRO A 61 16.00 1.10 -3.76
N PRO A 62 14.83 0.47 -3.51
CA PRO A 62 13.96 0.83 -2.39
C PRO A 62 14.42 0.26 -1.06
N TYR A 63 15.22 -0.79 -1.14
CA TYR A 63 15.70 -1.54 0.00
C TYR A 63 17.22 -1.51 -0.01
N ASP A 64 17.77 -1.25 1.17
CA ASP A 64 19.20 -1.42 1.42
C ASP A 64 19.45 -2.78 2.05
N GLY A 65 20.70 -3.22 1.92
CA GLY A 65 21.17 -4.60 1.93
C GLY A 65 20.74 -5.52 3.08
N PRO A 66 21.27 -6.75 3.11
CA PRO A 66 20.99 -7.68 4.18
C PRO A 66 21.73 -7.24 5.44
N TYR A 67 21.01 -6.68 6.40
CA TYR A 67 21.56 -6.32 7.70
C TYR A 67 21.30 -7.43 8.72
N PRO A 68 22.29 -7.77 9.56
CA PRO A 68 22.10 -8.78 10.59
C PRO A 68 21.19 -8.23 11.69
N VAL A 69 20.28 -9.09 12.14
CA VAL A 69 19.33 -8.80 13.22
C VAL A 69 20.00 -9.07 14.56
N ILE A 70 20.05 -8.06 15.44
CA ILE A 70 20.61 -8.19 16.80
C ILE A 70 19.51 -8.63 17.77
N GLU A 71 18.39 -7.89 17.80
CA GLU A 71 17.26 -8.16 18.68
C GLU A 71 15.93 -8.10 17.91
N ARG A 72 15.01 -8.97 18.29
CA ARG A 72 13.67 -9.12 17.68
C ARG A 72 12.61 -8.71 18.69
N GLY A 73 11.76 -7.77 18.31
CA GLY A 73 10.58 -7.38 19.08
C GLY A 73 9.30 -7.53 18.24
N GLU A 74 8.14 -7.37 18.88
CA GLU A 74 6.83 -7.56 18.23
C GLU A 74 6.50 -6.53 17.16
N LYS A 75 7.08 -5.33 17.25
CA LYS A 75 6.87 -4.22 16.30
C LYS A 75 8.17 -3.58 15.83
N ILE A 76 9.23 -3.70 16.61
CA ILE A 76 10.52 -3.02 16.41
C ILE A 76 11.62 -4.06 16.47
N PHE A 77 12.52 -4.02 15.50
CA PHE A 77 13.73 -4.85 15.42
C PHE A 77 14.95 -3.94 15.56
N ARG A 78 16.00 -4.44 16.21
CA ARG A 78 17.30 -3.76 16.24
C ARG A 78 18.24 -4.46 15.28
N LEU A 79 18.73 -3.71 14.31
CA LEU A 79 19.65 -4.18 13.28
C LEU A 79 21.02 -3.57 13.47
N ASN A 80 22.07 -4.31 13.09
CA ASN A 80 23.39 -3.74 12.95
C ASN A 80 23.56 -3.17 11.54
N ILE A 81 23.55 -1.85 11.42
CA ILE A 81 23.78 -1.13 10.16
C ILE A 81 25.13 -0.42 10.27
N ASN A 82 26.11 -0.90 9.51
CA ASN A 82 27.45 -0.31 9.45
C ASN A 82 28.11 -0.16 10.84
N GLY A 83 27.95 -1.16 11.72
CA GLY A 83 28.50 -1.16 13.08
C GLY A 83 27.68 -0.37 14.10
N LYS A 84 26.53 0.19 13.71
CA LYS A 84 25.62 0.93 14.59
C LYS A 84 24.30 0.20 14.74
N GLU A 85 23.81 0.15 15.96
CA GLU A 85 22.50 -0.40 16.24
C GLU A 85 21.39 0.59 15.85
N LYS A 86 20.42 0.12 15.09
CA LYS A 86 19.28 0.93 14.67
C LYS A 86 17.97 0.20 14.91
N ALA A 87 17.04 0.88 15.58
CA ALA A 87 15.68 0.42 15.78
C ALA A 87 14.82 0.70 14.53
N ILE A 88 14.17 -0.32 13.97
CA ILE A 88 13.36 -0.23 12.74
C ILE A 88 12.05 -0.98 12.95
N SER A 89 10.95 -0.41 12.47
CA SER A 89 9.63 -1.05 12.52
C SER A 89 9.52 -2.21 11.53
N ILE A 90 8.75 -3.22 11.88
CA ILE A 90 8.50 -4.42 11.05
C ILE A 90 7.98 -4.08 9.65
N ASP A 91 7.16 -3.04 9.53
CA ASP A 91 6.53 -2.65 8.26
C ASP A 91 7.54 -2.25 7.15
N ARG A 92 8.78 -1.98 7.55
CA ARG A 92 9.88 -1.59 6.67
C ARG A 92 10.89 -2.71 6.45
N LEU A 93 10.66 -3.90 7.00
CA LEU A 93 11.58 -5.03 6.91
C LEU A 93 11.08 -6.07 5.93
N LYS A 94 12.03 -6.65 5.21
CA LYS A 94 11.81 -7.83 4.38
C LYS A 94 12.86 -8.87 4.72
N PRO A 95 12.50 -10.15 4.95
CA PRO A 95 13.48 -11.19 5.23
C PRO A 95 14.47 -11.32 4.07
N ALA A 96 15.76 -11.45 4.38
CA ALA A 96 16.79 -11.73 3.39
C ALA A 96 17.11 -13.22 3.41
N PHE A 97 16.93 -13.88 2.26
CA PHE A 97 17.31 -15.26 2.08
C PHE A 97 18.76 -15.29 1.58
N THR A 98 19.69 -15.46 2.50
CA THR A 98 21.08 -15.79 2.14
C THR A 98 21.16 -17.29 1.90
N LEU A 99 21.87 -17.70 0.86
CA LEU A 99 22.26 -19.09 0.67
C LEU A 99 23.23 -19.43 1.80
N GLY A 100 22.71 -19.91 2.93
CA GLY A 100 23.54 -20.57 3.91
C GLY A 100 24.16 -21.79 3.24
N GLU A 101 25.40 -22.13 3.61
CA GLU A 101 26.05 -23.40 3.30
C GLU A 101 25.23 -24.55 3.92
N ASN A 102 24.10 -24.84 3.32
CA ASN A 102 23.28 -26.00 3.62
C ASN A 102 23.12 -26.70 2.26
N PRO A 103 23.89 -27.76 1.98
CA PRO A 103 23.94 -28.37 0.65
C PRO A 103 22.60 -28.96 0.16
N GLU A 104 21.54 -28.96 0.98
CA GLU A 104 20.22 -29.46 0.58
C GLU A 104 19.34 -28.45 -0.19
N LEU A 105 19.67 -27.16 -0.25
CA LEU A 105 18.86 -26.18 -1.00
C LEU A 105 19.41 -25.82 -2.39
N ALA A 106 20.43 -26.54 -2.87
CA ALA A 106 20.96 -26.38 -4.23
C ALA A 106 20.08 -27.07 -5.30
N SER A 107 19.11 -27.88 -4.89
CA SER A 107 18.17 -28.59 -5.76
C SER A 107 16.74 -28.23 -5.39
N GLY A 108 16.24 -27.08 -5.86
CA GLY A 108 14.89 -26.64 -5.50
C GLY A 108 14.34 -25.49 -6.32
N THR A 109 13.93 -25.81 -7.55
CA THR A 109 12.80 -25.21 -8.26
C THR A 109 12.84 -23.70 -8.49
N ARG A 110 13.20 -23.32 -9.73
CA ARG A 110 12.73 -22.07 -10.33
C ARG A 110 11.21 -22.01 -10.18
N ILE A 111 10.70 -21.21 -9.24
CA ILE A 111 9.27 -20.94 -9.18
C ILE A 111 8.97 -20.16 -10.47
N SER A 112 8.39 -20.86 -11.45
CA SER A 112 7.82 -20.21 -12.61
C SER A 112 6.81 -19.17 -12.12
N PRO A 113 6.79 -17.96 -12.70
CA PRO A 113 5.76 -16.99 -12.35
C PRO A 113 4.39 -17.63 -12.58
N PRO A 114 3.41 -17.41 -11.69
CA PRO A 114 2.05 -17.90 -11.92
C PRO A 114 1.56 -17.37 -13.27
N PRO A 115 0.85 -18.17 -14.07
CA PRO A 115 0.35 -17.72 -15.36
C PRO A 115 -0.56 -16.51 -15.13
N ILE A 116 -0.21 -15.39 -15.77
CA ILE A 116 -1.04 -14.19 -15.81
C ILE A 116 -2.37 -14.61 -16.44
N PRO A 117 -3.53 -14.46 -15.77
CA PRO A 117 -4.80 -14.71 -16.42
C PRO A 117 -5.03 -13.61 -17.47
N THR A 118 -4.68 -13.91 -18.71
CA THR A 118 -5.03 -13.08 -19.86
C THR A 118 -6.53 -13.22 -20.10
N ALA A 119 -7.22 -12.08 -20.10
CA ALA A 119 -8.64 -11.87 -20.42
C ALA A 119 -9.66 -11.96 -19.25
N CYS A 120 -10.14 -10.78 -18.85
CA CYS A 120 -11.55 -10.59 -18.52
C CYS A 120 -12.06 -9.37 -19.30
N ARG A 121 -12.27 -9.53 -20.62
CA ARG A 121 -13.12 -8.60 -21.38
C ARG A 121 -14.56 -8.91 -21.00
N LYS A 122 -15.15 -8.12 -20.10
CA LYS A 122 -16.60 -8.10 -19.92
C LYS A 122 -17.23 -7.54 -21.19
N ARG A 123 -17.82 -8.42 -21.99
CA ARG A 123 -18.67 -8.03 -23.12
C ARG A 123 -19.99 -7.55 -22.53
N VAL A 124 -20.21 -6.23 -22.56
CA VAL A 124 -21.52 -5.65 -22.23
C VAL A 124 -22.42 -5.88 -23.44
N VAL A 125 -23.53 -6.59 -23.24
CA VAL A 125 -24.58 -6.77 -24.24
C VAL A 125 -25.74 -5.86 -23.84
N PHE A 126 -26.08 -4.89 -24.69
CA PHE A 126 -27.29 -4.09 -24.50
C PHE A 126 -28.44 -4.77 -25.22
N ALA A 127 -29.49 -5.12 -24.47
CA ALA A 127 -30.76 -5.56 -25.03
C ALA A 127 -31.51 -4.33 -25.57
N GLY A 128 -31.54 -4.19 -26.90
CA GLY A 128 -32.47 -3.30 -27.59
C GLY A 128 -33.74 -4.09 -27.92
N GLY A 129 -34.82 -3.80 -27.20
CA GLY A 129 -36.15 -4.35 -27.45
C GLY A 129 -36.73 -3.83 -28.76
N GLY A 130 -37.43 -4.72 -29.47
CA GLY A 130 -38.32 -4.33 -30.57
C GLY A 130 -39.64 -3.80 -30.04
N LEU A 131 -40.29 -2.95 -30.83
CA LEU A 131 -41.74 -2.76 -30.88
C LEU A 131 -42.09 -1.94 -32.15
N MET A 132 -42.97 -2.56 -32.94
CA MET A 132 -43.89 -2.05 -33.97
C MET A 132 -43.34 -1.33 -35.20
#